data_AF-A0A2V7HAT2-F1
#
_entry.id   AF-A0A2V7HAT2-F1
#
_cell.length_a   1.000
_cell.length_b   1.000
_cell.length_c   1.000
_cell.angle_alpha   90.00
_cell.angle_beta   90.00
_cell.angle_gamma   90.00
#
_symmetry.space_group_name_H-M   'P 1'
#
loop_
_entity.id
_entity.type
_entity.pdbx_description
1 polymer ?
#
loop_
_entity_poly.entity_id
_entity_poly.type
_entity_poly.pdbx_seq_one_letter_code
_entity_poly.pdbx_strand_id
1 'polypeptide(L)'
;VHDVQFTLLLTIALVVMVIFLFLRNVSATIIPSLAVPLSIVGTFAIMFALGYTIDIISLMALTLCVGFVVDDAVVMLENIVRHMEHGEDRMTAALKGAREIGFTIMSMTLSLAAVFIPVLF
;
A
#
# COMPACT_ATOMS: atom_id res chain seq x y z
N VAL A 1 1.83 28.35 2.22
CA VAL A 1 1.37 27.28 3.16
C VAL A 1 -0.05 26.83 2.88
N HIS A 2 -1.02 27.73 2.65
CA HIS A 2 -2.38 27.37 2.25
C HIS A 2 -2.44 26.60 0.91
N ASP A 3 -1.63 26.98 -0.09
CA ASP A 3 -1.63 26.27 -1.39
C ASP A 3 -1.11 24.84 -1.27
N VAL A 4 -0.10 24.60 -0.42
CA VAL A 4 0.46 23.25 -0.20
C VAL A 4 -0.54 22.36 0.52
N GLN A 5 -1.24 22.89 1.53
CA GLN A 5 -2.31 22.17 2.22
C GLN A 5 -3.49 21.85 1.29
N PHE A 6 -3.89 22.79 0.43
CA PHE A 6 -4.93 22.57 -0.57
C PHE A 6 -4.53 21.50 -1.59
N THR A 7 -3.28 21.56 -2.07
CA THR A 7 -2.78 20.60 -3.08
C THR A 7 -2.70 19.20 -2.48
N LEU A 8 -2.18 19.04 -1.25
CA LEU A 8 -2.17 17.74 -0.56
C LEU A 8 -3.56 17.17 -0.34
N LEU A 9 -4.50 18.00 0.10
CA LEU A 9 -5.88 17.58 0.34
C LEU A 9 -6.59 17.20 -0.97
N LEU A 10 -6.35 17.97 -2.04
CA LEU A 10 -6.84 17.67 -3.39
C LEU A 10 -6.24 16.37 -3.92
N THR A 11 -4.93 16.14 -3.77
CA THR A 11 -4.27 14.90 -4.19
C THR A 11 -4.82 13.68 -3.46
N ILE A 12 -5.00 13.76 -2.14
CA ILE A 12 -5.61 12.67 -1.36
C ILE A 12 -7.04 12.40 -1.83
N ALA A 13 -7.85 13.43 -2.03
CA ALA A 13 -9.21 13.29 -2.53
C ALA A 13 -9.27 12.65 -3.93
N LEU A 14 -8.35 13.03 -4.82
CA LEU A 14 -8.28 12.51 -6.18
C LEU A 14 -7.85 11.04 -6.21
N VAL A 15 -6.86 10.66 -5.40
CA VAL A 15 -6.41 9.27 -5.25
C VAL A 15 -7.54 8.39 -4.73
N VAL A 16 -8.25 8.82 -3.68
CA VAL A 16 -9.40 8.09 -3.13
C VAL A 16 -10.52 7.93 -4.17
N MET A 17 -10.80 8.97 -4.96
CA MET A 17 -11.84 8.93 -5.98
C MET A 17 -11.50 8.00 -7.15
N VAL A 18 -10.25 7.97 -7.61
CA VAL A 18 -9.80 7.07 -8.67
C VAL A 18 -9.84 5.61 -8.21
N ILE A 19 -9.42 5.32 -6.98
CA ILE A 19 -9.51 3.99 -6.38
C ILE A 19 -10.98 3.54 -6.27
N PHE A 20 -11.89 4.43 -5.85
CA PHE A 20 -13.33 4.15 -5.78
C PHE A 20 -13.95 3.82 -7.15
N LEU A 21 -13.51 4.52 -8.20
CA LEU A 21 -14.04 4.37 -9.55
C LEU A 21 -13.61 3.04 -10.22
N PHE A 22 -12.40 2.56 -9.93
CA PHE A 22 -11.86 1.36 -10.57
C PHE A 22 -12.43 0.03 -10.02
N LEU A 23 -12.75 -0.03 -8.72
CA LEU A 23 -12.99 -1.33 -8.07
C LEU A 23 -14.47 -1.75 -7.98
N ARG A 24 -15.43 -0.81 -8.13
CA ARG A 24 -16.90 -1.08 -8.21
C ARG A 24 -17.46 -2.05 -7.14
N ASN A 25 -16.74 -2.27 -6.04
CA ASN A 25 -17.07 -3.18 -4.94
C ASN A 25 -16.51 -2.64 -3.62
N VAL A 26 -17.39 -2.07 -2.79
CA VAL A 26 -17.03 -1.13 -1.71
C VAL A 26 -16.16 -1.78 -0.63
N SER A 27 -16.41 -3.04 -0.26
CA SER A 27 -15.66 -3.73 0.79
C SER A 27 -14.22 -4.10 0.38
N ALA A 28 -14.00 -4.43 -0.89
CA ALA A 28 -12.68 -4.74 -1.44
C ALA A 28 -11.80 -3.49 -1.64
N THR A 29 -12.44 -2.32 -1.68
CA THR A 29 -11.79 -1.03 -1.95
C THR A 29 -11.27 -0.35 -0.68
N ILE A 30 -11.90 -0.62 0.47
CA ILE A 30 -11.56 0.02 1.75
C ILE A 30 -10.15 -0.38 2.23
N ILE A 31 -9.76 -1.64 2.06
CA ILE A 31 -8.47 -2.14 2.57
C ILE A 31 -7.28 -1.46 1.87
N PRO A 32 -7.17 -1.45 0.53
CA PRO A 32 -6.10 -0.71 -0.14
C PRO A 32 -6.17 0.80 0.10
N SER A 33 -7.38 1.37 0.15
CA SER A 33 -7.61 2.80 0.37
C SER A 33 -7.09 3.30 1.73
N LEU A 34 -7.09 2.45 2.76
CA LEU A 34 -6.50 2.77 4.06
C LEU A 34 -5.01 2.39 4.14
N ALA A 35 -4.60 1.30 3.50
CA ALA A 35 -3.22 0.83 3.51
C ALA A 35 -2.25 1.83 2.87
N VAL A 36 -2.64 2.45 1.74
CA VAL A 36 -1.77 3.39 1.01
C VAL A 36 -1.48 4.68 1.78
N PRO A 37 -2.47 5.42 2.30
CA PRO A 37 -2.18 6.61 3.11
C PRO A 37 -1.37 6.28 4.36
N LEU A 38 -1.65 5.14 5.00
CA LEU A 38 -0.92 4.71 6.19
C LEU A 38 0.55 4.40 5.87
N SER A 39 0.84 3.75 4.74
CA SER A 39 2.22 3.45 4.33
C SER A 39 3.01 4.70 3.98
N ILE A 40 2.38 5.69 3.34
CA ILE A 40 2.98 6.99 3.02
C ILE A 40 3.31 7.75 4.32
N VAL A 41 2.35 7.84 5.25
CA VAL A 41 2.55 8.50 6.56
C VAL A 41 3.66 7.81 7.36
N GLY A 42 3.68 6.47 7.37
CA GLY A 42 4.73 5.70 8.02
C GLY A 42 6.10 5.96 7.41
N THR A 43 6.20 6.03 6.08
CA THR A 43 7.44 6.34 5.37
C THR A 43 7.95 7.73 5.73
N PHE A 44 7.07 8.75 5.73
CA PHE A 44 7.46 10.11 6.12
C PHE A 44 7.87 10.21 7.58
N ALA A 45 7.24 9.45 8.49
CA ALA A 45 7.64 9.41 9.89
C ALA A 45 9.08 8.88 10.07
N ILE A 46 9.45 7.82 9.34
CA ILE A 46 10.80 7.26 9.36
C ILE A 46 11.80 8.21 8.70
N MET A 47 11.45 8.81 7.55
CA MET A 47 12.29 9.81 6.89
C MET A 47 12.57 11.00 7.80
N PHE A 48 11.56 11.48 8.53
CA PHE A 48 11.72 12.56 9.50
C PHE A 48 12.64 12.15 10.65
N ALA A 49 12.47 10.93 11.19
CA ALA A 49 13.32 10.42 12.27
C ALA A 49 14.80 10.27 11.85
N LEU A 50 15.07 9.93 10.59
CA LEU A 50 16.41 9.79 10.01
C LEU A 50 16.97 11.12 9.47
N GLY A 51 16.19 12.21 9.49
CA GLY A 51 16.61 13.52 9.00
C GLY A 51 16.68 13.63 7.47
N TYR A 52 16.01 12.75 6.72
CA TYR A 52 15.95 12.80 5.26
C TYR A 52 15.03 13.92 4.76
N THR A 53 15.48 14.64 3.75
CA THR A 53 14.68 15.65 3.03
C THR A 53 13.99 15.04 1.82
N ILE A 54 12.79 15.54 1.50
CA ILE A 54 12.05 15.12 0.31
C ILE A 54 12.68 15.78 -0.92
N ASP A 55 13.21 14.97 -1.82
CA ASP A 55 13.74 15.38 -3.12
C ASP A 55 13.05 14.62 -4.28
N ILE A 56 13.44 14.93 -5.52
CA ILE A 56 12.84 14.31 -6.71
C ILE A 56 13.05 12.79 -6.71
N ILE A 57 14.21 12.29 -6.26
CA ILE A 57 14.47 10.85 -6.17
C ILE A 57 13.56 10.20 -5.12
N SER A 58 13.40 10.82 -3.96
CA SER A 58 12.46 10.36 -2.92
C SER A 58 11.02 10.31 -3.42
N LEU A 59 10.56 11.32 -4.17
CA LEU A 59 9.22 11.35 -4.75
C LEU A 59 9.00 10.27 -5.81
N MET A 60 10.01 10.01 -6.66
CA MET A 60 9.97 8.90 -7.62
C MET A 60 9.93 7.54 -6.91
N ALA A 61 10.74 7.36 -5.86
CA ALA A 61 10.75 6.16 -5.05
C ALA A 61 9.40 5.93 -4.36
N LEU A 62 8.82 6.96 -3.73
CA LEU A 62 7.49 6.90 -3.12
C LEU A 62 6.41 6.51 -4.13
N THR A 63 6.46 7.04 -5.35
CA THR A 63 5.50 6.71 -6.42
C THR A 63 5.56 5.23 -6.77
N LEU A 64 6.76 4.66 -6.90
CA LEU A 64 6.95 3.22 -7.14
C LEU A 64 6.50 2.36 -5.95
N CYS A 65 6.89 2.74 -4.73
CA CYS A 65 6.55 2.01 -3.51
C CYS A 65 5.03 1.96 -3.27
N VAL A 66 4.31 3.03 -3.56
CA VAL A 66 2.84 3.05 -3.46
C VAL A 66 2.22 1.98 -4.38
N GLY A 67 2.76 1.82 -5.59
CA GLY A 67 2.31 0.77 -6.51
C GLY A 67 2.47 -0.64 -5.94
N PHE A 68 3.63 -0.93 -5.34
CA PHE A 68 3.89 -2.24 -4.72
C PHE A 68 3.00 -2.50 -3.49
N VAL A 69 2.77 -1.49 -2.65
CA VAL A 69 1.88 -1.62 -1.48
C VAL A 69 0.43 -1.88 -1.90
N VAL A 70 -0.04 -1.23 -2.97
CA VAL A 70 -1.40 -1.49 -3.50
C VAL A 70 -1.50 -2.92 -4.00
N ASP A 71 -0.52 -3.39 -4.78
CA ASP A 71 -0.52 -4.74 -5.34
C ASP A 71 -0.57 -5.80 -4.23
N ASP A 72 0.29 -5.67 -3.21
CA ASP A 72 0.30 -6.57 -2.04
C ASP A 72 -1.05 -6.60 -1.30
N ALA A 73 -1.67 -5.42 -1.12
CA ALA A 73 -2.96 -5.31 -0.44
C ALA A 73 -4.10 -5.93 -1.26
N VAL A 74 -4.08 -5.76 -2.58
CA VAL A 74 -5.08 -6.35 -3.49
C VAL A 74 -4.93 -7.86 -3.54
N VAL A 75 -3.72 -8.39 -3.74
CA VAL A 75 -3.45 -9.84 -3.80
C VAL A 75 -3.87 -10.53 -2.50
N MET A 76 -3.58 -9.94 -1.33
CA MET A 76 -4.03 -10.49 -0.05
C MET A 76 -5.55 -10.49 0.06
N LEU A 77 -6.21 -9.39 -0.33
CA LEU A 77 -7.66 -9.27 -0.27
C LEU A 77 -8.36 -10.26 -1.20
N GLU A 78 -7.88 -10.40 -2.44
CA GLU A 78 -8.42 -11.36 -3.40
C GLU A 78 -8.36 -12.78 -2.85
N ASN A 79 -7.28 -13.16 -2.17
CA ASN A 79 -7.19 -14.49 -1.58
C ASN A 79 -8.15 -14.71 -0.41
N ILE A 80 -8.37 -13.68 0.41
CA ILE A 80 -9.35 -13.72 1.50
C ILE A 80 -10.77 -13.82 0.93
N VAL A 81 -11.10 -13.00 -0.06
CA VAL A 81 -12.41 -13.04 -0.74
C VAL A 81 -12.63 -14.39 -1.40
N ARG A 82 -11.62 -14.93 -2.07
CA ARG A 82 -11.67 -16.28 -2.62
C ARG A 82 -12.01 -17.30 -1.53
N HIS A 83 -11.35 -17.28 -0.38
CA HIS A 83 -11.66 -18.21 0.72
C HIS A 83 -13.10 -18.02 1.27
N MET A 84 -13.58 -16.78 1.37
CA MET A 84 -14.97 -16.52 1.77
C MET A 84 -15.98 -17.07 0.76
N GLU A 85 -15.70 -16.99 -0.54
CA GLU A 85 -16.55 -17.58 -1.60
C GLU A 85 -16.59 -19.11 -1.54
N HIS A 86 -15.56 -19.75 -0.99
CA HIS A 86 -15.55 -21.20 -0.73
C HIS A 86 -16.32 -21.59 0.54
N GLY A 87 -16.99 -20.64 1.20
CA GLY A 87 -17.87 -20.87 2.35
C GLY A 87 -17.19 -20.72 3.72
N GLU A 88 -15.96 -20.18 3.77
CA GLU A 88 -15.29 -19.93 5.04
C GLU A 88 -15.78 -18.64 5.72
N ASP A 89 -15.83 -18.64 7.06
CA ASP A 89 -16.11 -17.42 7.83
C ASP A 89 -14.99 -16.37 7.65
N ARG A 90 -15.35 -15.09 7.77
CA ARG A 90 -14.46 -13.94 7.50
C ARG A 90 -13.15 -14.02 8.28
N MET A 91 -13.20 -14.42 9.55
CA MET A 91 -12.00 -14.53 10.39
C MET A 91 -11.10 -15.68 9.94
N THR A 92 -11.71 -16.83 9.62
CA THR A 92 -11.00 -18.02 9.15
C THR A 92 -10.34 -17.77 7.79
N ALA A 93 -11.08 -17.14 6.86
CA ALA A 93 -10.58 -16.75 5.56
C ALA A 93 -9.42 -15.75 5.66
N ALA A 94 -9.51 -14.77 6.56
CA ALA A 94 -8.42 -13.82 6.83
C ALA A 94 -7.17 -14.50 7.38
N LEU A 95 -7.32 -15.40 8.36
CA LEU A 95 -6.21 -16.16 8.95
C LEU A 95 -5.53 -17.09 7.95
N LYS A 96 -6.31 -17.85 7.16
CA LYS A 96 -5.75 -18.73 6.13
C LYS A 96 -5.10 -17.92 5.01
N GLY A 97 -5.80 -16.91 4.51
CA GLY A 97 -5.28 -16.06 3.44
C GLY A 97 -3.97 -15.38 3.83
N ALA A 98 -3.87 -14.90 5.07
CA ALA A 98 -2.64 -14.33 5.60
C ALA A 98 -1.51 -15.37 5.76
N ARG A 99 -1.82 -16.62 6.11
CA ARG A 99 -0.81 -17.68 6.25
C ARG A 99 -0.25 -18.15 4.90
N GLU A 100 -1.08 -18.20 3.87
CA GLU A 100 -0.67 -18.62 2.53
C GLU A 100 0.15 -17.56 1.79
N ILE A 101 -0.29 -16.30 1.87
CA ILE A 101 0.29 -15.22 1.08
C ILE A 101 1.29 -14.39 1.89
N GLY A 102 1.18 -14.35 3.21
CA GLY A 102 2.05 -13.53 4.05
C GLY A 102 3.53 -13.85 3.90
N PHE A 103 3.89 -15.14 3.79
CA PHE A 103 5.28 -15.52 3.53
C PHE A 103 5.76 -15.06 2.14
N THR A 104 4.90 -15.15 1.14
CA THR A 104 5.18 -14.72 -0.23
C THR A 104 5.39 -13.21 -0.32
N ILE A 105 4.50 -12.41 0.28
CA ILE A 105 4.63 -10.94 0.32
C ILE A 105 5.94 -10.56 1.02
N MET A 106 6.21 -11.12 2.21
CA MET A 106 7.45 -10.83 2.93
C MET A 106 8.71 -11.15 2.12
N SER A 107 8.71 -12.27 1.40
CA SER A 107 9.81 -12.67 0.52
C SER A 107 9.99 -11.70 -0.65
N MET A 108 8.89 -11.27 -1.29
CA MET A 108 8.92 -10.29 -2.38
C MET A 108 9.42 -8.93 -1.88
N THR A 109 8.89 -8.43 -0.76
CA THR A 109 9.32 -7.15 -0.17
C THR A 109 10.81 -7.15 0.17
N LEU A 110 11.31 -8.23 0.77
CA LEU A 110 12.73 -8.35 1.12
C LEU A 110 13.61 -8.45 -0.13
N SER A 111 13.17 -9.19 -1.14
CA SER A 111 13.88 -9.29 -2.42
C SER A 111 13.96 -7.94 -3.12
N LEU A 112 12.86 -7.19 -3.12
CA LEU A 112 12.79 -5.86 -3.70
C LEU A 112 13.71 -4.89 -2.94
N ALA A 113 13.68 -4.91 -1.61
CA ALA A 113 14.63 -4.15 -0.80
C ALA A 113 16.08 -4.49 -1.17
N ALA A 114 16.42 -5.77 -1.30
CA ALA A 114 17.77 -6.22 -1.68
C ALA A 114 18.20 -5.74 -3.07
N VAL A 115 17.27 -5.68 -4.04
CA VAL A 115 17.54 -5.15 -5.39
C VAL A 115 17.82 -3.65 -5.38
N PHE A 116 17.25 -2.89 -4.43
CA PHE A 116 17.49 -1.45 -4.29
C PHE A 116 18.70 -1.09 -3.42
N ILE A 117 19.27 -2.02 -2.64
CA ILE A 117 20.48 -1.77 -1.83
C ILE A 117 21.64 -1.16 -2.66
N PRO A 118 21.98 -1.66 -3.87
CA PRO A 118 23.05 -1.10 -4.67
C PRO A 118 22.85 0.35 -5.09
N VAL A 119 21.61 0.85 -5.13
CA VAL A 119 21.31 2.25 -5.49
C VAL A 119 21.71 3.22 -4.36
N LEU A 120 21.89 2.72 -3.13
CA LEU A 120 22.34 3.50 -1.98
C LEU A 120 23.87 3.73 -1.94
N PHE A 121 24.64 3.04 -2.78
CA PHE A 121 26.12 3.08 -2.82
C PHE A 121 26.62 3.62 -4.17
#